data_AF-A0A841F092-F1
#
_entry.id   AF-A0A841F092-F1
#
_cell.length_a   1.000
_cell.length_b   1.000
_cell.length_c   1.000
_cell.angle_alpha   90.00
_cell.angle_beta   90.00
_cell.angle_gamma   90.00
#
_symmetry.space_group_name_H-M   'P 1'
#
loop_
_entity.id
_entity.type
_entity.pdbx_description
1 polymer ?
#
loop_
_entity_poly.entity_id
_entity_poly.type
_entity_poly.pdbx_seq_one_letter_code
_entity_poly.pdbx_strand_id
1 'polypeptide(L)'
;MKDQGLTFCVRVPKSHHILRLTGEIFKVEDLAKSFSNGTYLIDCMVDNIWGNVYIKQLPDGDILFLFGNCQPKFLAQLYQKRWGIEVCFQNLKTRG
;
A
#
# COMPACT_ATOMS: atom_id res chain seq x y z
N MET A 1 -17.56 -3.72 -1.73
CA MET A 1 -16.60 -2.61 -1.95
C MET A 1 -16.13 -2.55 -3.39
N LYS A 2 -15.65 -3.67 -3.98
CA LYS A 2 -15.38 -3.76 -5.43
C LYS A 2 -16.68 -3.65 -6.26
N ASP A 3 -17.75 -4.28 -5.81
CA ASP A 3 -19.08 -4.29 -6.45
C ASP A 3 -19.79 -2.93 -6.45
N GLN A 4 -19.31 -1.98 -5.65
CA GLN A 4 -19.83 -0.61 -5.61
C GLN A 4 -19.01 0.36 -6.47
N GLY A 5 -18.02 -0.13 -7.23
CA GLY A 5 -17.16 0.70 -8.09
C GLY A 5 -16.23 1.65 -7.33
N LEU A 6 -16.14 1.54 -6.00
CA LEU A 6 -15.34 2.44 -5.18
C LEU A 6 -13.86 2.05 -5.25
N THR A 7 -13.05 2.96 -5.75
CA THR A 7 -11.60 2.82 -5.76
C THR A 7 -11.02 3.22 -4.40
N PHE A 8 -10.14 2.39 -3.85
CA PHE A 8 -9.44 2.69 -2.60
C PHE A 8 -7.95 2.39 -2.69
N CYS A 9 -7.18 3.11 -1.87
CA CYS A 9 -5.76 2.89 -1.63
C CYS A 9 -5.47 3.26 -0.17
N VAL A 10 -4.95 2.31 0.59
CA VAL A 10 -4.67 2.45 2.02
C VAL A 10 -3.26 1.96 2.34
N ARG A 11 -2.63 2.57 3.36
CA ARG A 11 -1.41 2.03 3.95
C ARG A 11 -1.78 0.95 4.95
N VAL A 12 -1.11 -0.19 4.86
CA VAL A 12 -1.38 -1.38 5.68
C VAL A 12 -0.21 -1.61 6.65
N PRO A 13 -0.45 -2.02 7.90
CA PRO A 13 0.61 -2.39 8.82
C PRO A 13 1.45 -3.56 8.31
N LYS A 14 2.76 -3.53 8.58
CA LYS A 14 3.73 -4.57 8.16
C LYS A 14 3.47 -5.97 8.73
N SER A 15 2.63 -6.07 9.76
CA SER A 15 2.24 -7.34 10.39
C SER A 15 1.30 -8.19 9.51
N HIS A 16 0.68 -7.61 8.49
CA HIS A 16 -0.25 -8.32 7.62
C HIS A 16 0.48 -9.16 6.57
N HIS A 17 -0.13 -10.29 6.23
CA HIS A 17 0.41 -11.23 5.26
C HIS A 17 -0.18 -10.98 3.88
N ILE A 18 0.61 -11.27 2.85
CA ILE A 18 0.20 -11.16 1.45
C ILE A 18 0.08 -12.58 0.90
N LEU A 19 -1.13 -12.99 0.56
CA LEU A 19 -1.39 -14.29 -0.06
C LEU A 19 -1.57 -14.11 -1.57
N ARG A 20 -0.85 -14.90 -2.36
CA ARG A 20 -1.01 -14.94 -3.83
C ARG A 20 -2.06 -15.97 -4.24
N LEU A 21 -2.57 -15.83 -5.48
CA LEU A 21 -3.43 -16.84 -6.11
C LEU A 21 -2.77 -18.24 -6.19
N THR A 22 -1.44 -18.30 -6.21
CA THR A 22 -0.65 -19.54 -6.19
C THR A 22 -0.69 -20.26 -4.83
N GLY A 23 -1.25 -19.64 -3.78
CA GLY A 23 -1.26 -20.17 -2.42
C GLY A 23 -0.04 -19.77 -1.58
N GLU A 24 0.92 -19.06 -2.18
CA GLU A 24 2.12 -18.58 -1.48
C GLU A 24 1.81 -17.43 -0.54
N ILE A 25 2.36 -17.48 0.66
CA ILE A 25 2.22 -16.44 1.70
C ILE A 25 3.55 -15.71 1.84
N PHE A 26 3.51 -14.40 1.70
CA PHE A 26 4.67 -13.53 1.83
C PHE A 26 4.51 -12.56 3.00
N LYS A 27 5.61 -12.28 3.69
CA LYS A 27 5.73 -11.10 4.54
C LYS A 27 6.24 -9.93 3.70
N VAL A 28 5.77 -8.74 4.04
CA VAL A 28 6.19 -7.51 3.35
C VAL A 28 7.69 -7.25 3.51
N GLU A 29 8.28 -7.67 4.64
CA GLU A 29 9.69 -7.47 4.96
C GLU A 29 10.61 -8.26 4.03
N ASP A 30 10.22 -9.50 3.71
CA ASP A 30 11.00 -10.35 2.81
C ASP A 30 10.94 -9.80 1.37
N LEU A 31 9.76 -9.36 0.94
CA LEU A 31 9.57 -8.73 -0.37
C LEU A 31 10.31 -7.40 -0.49
N ALA A 32 10.31 -6.56 0.55
CA ALA A 32 11.03 -5.29 0.54
C ALA A 32 12.55 -5.50 0.42
N LYS A 33 13.11 -6.55 1.03
CA LYS A 33 14.53 -6.92 0.90
C LYS A 33 14.88 -7.39 -0.52
N SER A 34 14.02 -8.21 -1.13
CA SER A 34 14.23 -8.70 -2.50
C SER A 34 14.06 -7.59 -3.54
N PHE A 35 13.24 -6.57 -3.25
CA PHE A 35 12.92 -5.48 -4.18
C PHE A 35 13.15 -4.10 -3.54
N SER A 36 14.41 -3.72 -3.37
CA SER A 36 14.81 -2.45 -2.74
C SER A 36 14.28 -1.20 -3.47
N ASN A 37 14.14 -1.25 -4.79
CA ASN A 37 13.57 -0.15 -5.60
C ASN A 37 12.03 -0.07 -5.53
N GLY A 38 11.40 -0.99 -4.79
CA GLY A 38 9.96 -1.16 -4.69
C GLY A 38 9.40 -2.09 -5.77
N THR A 39 8.24 -2.67 -5.50
CA THR A 39 7.58 -3.64 -6.36
C THR A 39 6.06 -3.54 -6.27
N TYR A 40 5.40 -4.00 -7.33
CA TYR A 40 3.96 -4.12 -7.41
C TYR A 40 3.58 -5.59 -7.49
N LEU A 41 2.58 -5.97 -6.71
CA LEU A 41 1.99 -7.30 -6.79
C LEU A 41 0.52 -7.15 -7.21
N ILE A 42 0.11 -8.00 -8.13
CA ILE A 42 -1.26 -8.07 -8.65
C ILE A 42 -2.00 -9.26 -8.06
N ASP A 43 -3.31 -9.10 -7.90
CA ASP A 43 -4.22 -10.16 -7.48
C ASP A 43 -3.71 -10.88 -6.23
N CYS A 44 -3.49 -10.08 -5.19
CA CYS A 44 -3.08 -10.51 -3.86
C CYS A 44 -4.25 -10.39 -2.89
N MET A 45 -4.29 -11.29 -1.92
CA MET A 45 -5.19 -11.22 -0.80
C MET A 45 -4.43 -10.68 0.42
N VAL A 46 -4.99 -9.67 1.06
CA VAL A 46 -4.53 -9.12 2.34
C VAL A 46 -5.76 -9.04 3.23
N ASP A 47 -5.72 -9.66 4.41
CA ASP A 47 -6.84 -9.72 5.36
C ASP A 47 -8.19 -10.16 4.77
N ASN A 48 -8.17 -11.23 3.97
CA ASN A 48 -9.33 -11.76 3.25
C ASN A 48 -9.92 -10.81 2.18
N ILE A 49 -9.22 -9.74 1.82
CA ILE A 49 -9.64 -8.80 0.77
C ILE A 49 -8.70 -8.96 -0.43
N TRP A 50 -9.27 -9.13 -1.62
CA TRP A 50 -8.52 -9.20 -2.87
C TRP A 50 -8.25 -7.81 -3.46
N GLY A 51 -7.00 -7.58 -3.82
CA GLY A 51 -6.56 -6.33 -4.41
C GLY A 51 -5.13 -6.40 -4.93
N ASN A 52 -4.54 -5.24 -5.11
CA ASN A 52 -3.19 -5.03 -5.57
C ASN A 52 -2.36 -4.41 -4.46
N VAL A 53 -1.07 -4.71 -4.46
CA VAL A 53 -0.13 -4.30 -3.43
C VAL A 53 1.00 -3.50 -4.07
N TYR A 54 1.43 -2.45 -3.39
CA TYR A 54 2.69 -1.77 -3.65
C TYR A 54 3.55 -1.76 -2.40
N ILE A 55 4.82 -2.12 -2.56
CA ILE A 55 5.78 -2.18 -1.47
C ILE A 55 6.99 -1.38 -1.88
N LYS A 56 7.49 -0.54 -0.98
CA LYS A 56 8.76 0.17 -1.17
C LYS A 56 9.46 0.37 0.16
N GLN A 57 10.76 0.14 0.19
CA GLN A 57 11.59 0.49 1.34
C GLN A 57 11.79 2.01 1.39
N LEU A 58 11.64 2.57 2.59
CA LEU A 58 11.83 4.00 2.85
C LEU A 58 13.26 4.28 3.34
N PRO A 59 13.77 5.52 3.19
CA PRO A 59 15.15 5.87 3.56
C PRO A 59 15.46 5.71 5.06
N ASP A 60 14.44 5.75 5.92
CA ASP A 60 14.53 5.57 7.38
C ASP A 60 14.55 4.08 7.79
N GLY A 61 14.52 3.16 6.82
CA GLY A 61 14.46 1.72 7.06
C GLY A 61 13.03 1.19 7.29
N ASP A 62 12.00 2.04 7.25
CA ASP A 62 10.61 1.62 7.29
C ASP A 62 10.15 1.09 5.91
N ILE A 63 8.94 0.51 5.87
CA ILE A 63 8.35 -0.03 4.66
C ILE A 63 7.03 0.69 4.37
N LEU A 64 6.94 1.23 3.16
CA LEU A 64 5.70 1.70 2.59
C LEU A 64 4.94 0.51 1.99
N PHE A 65 3.96 0.01 2.74
CA PHE A 65 3.06 -1.06 2.31
C PHE A 65 1.69 -0.47 1.98
N LEU A 66 1.36 -0.43 0.69
CA LEU A 66 0.07 0.03 0.20
C LEU A 66 -0.76 -1.13 -0.35
N PHE A 67 -2.06 -1.06 -0.12
CA PHE A 67 -3.05 -2.00 -0.63
C PHE A 67 -4.25 -1.25 -1.20
N GLY A 68 -4.81 -1.74 -2.30
CA GLY A 68 -5.97 -1.13 -2.93
C GLY A 68 -6.52 -1.96 -4.08
N ASN A 69 -7.68 -1.58 -4.59
CA ASN A 69 -8.30 -2.26 -5.74
C ASN A 69 -8.06 -1.55 -7.09
N CYS A 70 -7.34 -0.43 -7.12
CA CYS A 70 -6.94 0.25 -8.35
C CYS A 70 -5.80 -0.48 -9.06
N GLN A 71 -5.50 -0.06 -10.30
CA GLN A 71 -4.32 -0.55 -11.00
C GLN A 71 -3.05 -0.29 -10.16
N PRO A 72 -2.13 -1.27 -10.06
CA PRO A 72 -0.99 -1.17 -9.15
C PRO A 72 -0.16 0.10 -9.35
N LYS A 73 0.03 0.49 -10.62
CA LYS A 73 0.78 1.70 -11.03
C LYS A 73 0.22 3.00 -10.43
N PHE A 74 -1.07 3.03 -10.06
CA PHE A 74 -1.72 4.20 -9.48
C PHE A 74 -1.72 4.20 -7.94
N LEU A 75 -1.39 3.09 -7.27
CA LEU A 75 -1.40 3.01 -5.80
C LEU A 75 -0.50 4.07 -5.16
N ALA A 76 0.75 4.16 -5.61
CA ALA A 76 1.71 5.14 -5.09
C ALA A 76 1.25 6.58 -5.34
N GLN A 77 0.74 6.86 -6.54
CA GLN A 77 0.26 8.20 -6.92
C GLN A 77 -0.96 8.62 -6.09
N LEU A 78 -1.93 7.72 -5.91
CA LEU A 78 -3.14 7.99 -5.12
C LEU A 78 -2.79 8.23 -3.64
N TYR A 79 -1.88 7.41 -3.10
CA TYR A 79 -1.44 7.58 -1.71
C TYR A 79 -0.71 8.91 -1.51
N GLN A 80 0.14 9.32 -2.46
CA GLN A 80 0.83 10.62 -2.40
C GLN A 80 -0.16 11.79 -2.37
N LYS A 81 -1.20 11.75 -3.21
CA LYS A 81 -2.25 12.79 -3.19
C LYS A 81 -3.00 12.82 -1.86
N ARG A 82 -3.34 11.66 -1.30
CA ARG A 82 -3.98 11.54 0.02
C ARG A 82 -3.10 12.13 1.13
N TRP A 83 -1.81 11.79 1.12
CA TRP A 83 -0.85 12.31 2.09
C TRP A 83 -0.71 13.83 2.01
N GLY A 84 -0.72 14.41 0.80
CA GLY A 84 -0.67 15.87 0.63
C GLY A 84 -1.82 16.60 1.33
N ILE A 85 -3.03 16.01 1.33
CA ILE A 85 -4.18 16.55 2.06
C ILE A 85 -3.91 16.54 3.57
N GLU A 86 -3.39 15.43 4.11
CA GLU A 86 -3.05 15.31 5.53
C GLU A 86 -2.03 16.38 5.95
N VAL A 87 -0.94 16.53 5.19
CA VAL A 87 0.09 17.56 5.47
C VAL A 87 -0.50 18.96 5.44
N CYS A 88 -1.38 19.27 4.48
CA CYS A 88 -2.08 20.56 4.42
C CYS A 88 -2.85 20.83 5.72
N PHE A 89 -3.65 19.86 6.19
CA PHE A 89 -4.41 20.00 7.43
C PHE A 89 -3.53 20.07 8.68
N GLN A 90 -2.41 19.33 8.74
CA GLN A 90 -1.48 19.45 9.85
C GLN A 90 -0.86 20.86 9.91
N ASN A 91 -0.47 21.40 8.76
CA ASN A 91 0.08 22.75 8.69
C ASN A 91 -0.94 23.83 9.09
N LEU A 92 -2.22 23.65 8.77
CA LEU A 92 -3.28 24.55 9.22
C LEU A 92 -3.49 24.49 10.74
N LYS A 93 -3.41 23.29 11.34
CA LYS A 93 -3.59 23.11 12.79
C LYS A 93 -2.45 23.69 13.62
N THR A 94 -1.21 23.61 13.16
CA THR A 94 -0.03 24.15 13.88
C THR A 94 0.08 25.68 13.83
N ARG A 95 -0.74 26.34 13.00
CA ARG A 95 -0.70 27.80 12.78
C ARG A 95 -1.72 28.59 13.63
N GLY A 96 -2.47 27.94 14.50
CA GLY A 96 -3.33 28.57 15.53
C GLY A 96 -2.84 28.23 16.91
#